data_AF-K1VC91-F1
#
_entry.id   AF-K1VC91-F1
#
_cell.length_a   1.000
_cell.length_b   1.000
_cell.length_c   1.000
_cell.angle_alpha   90.00
_cell.angle_beta   90.00
_cell.angle_gamma   90.00
#
_symmetry.space_group_name_H-M   'P 1'
#
loop_
_entity.id
_entity.type
_entity.pdbx_description
1 polymer ?
#
loop_
_entity_poly.entity_id
_entity_poly.type
_entity_poly.pdbx_seq_one_letter_code
_entity_poly.pdbx_strand_id
1 'polypeptide(L)'
;MDLKPLIDKKDEAAKYMIDEITHICKDMDTRSPGTKGEKEACEYMAKVLKEDCGCERADVESFKENPGSFFGWIYFTITFVLLAIALYFVAPIISLILIVAGLAIDFYSSAFQKNALTVSSPELTGHNVTAVKKCTGEVKRRIFFNGHPDAAWEWPVNYALGGIGFEGHAVICALGAV
;
A
#
# COMPACT_ATOMS: atom_id res chain seq x y z
N MET A 1 14.92 -10.40 34.36
CA MET A 1 13.47 -10.19 34.15
C MET A 1 12.87 -11.55 33.86
N ASP A 2 11.92 -12.01 34.67
CA ASP A 2 11.19 -13.24 34.36
C ASP A 2 10.12 -12.94 33.31
N LEU A 3 10.18 -13.62 32.18
CA LEU A 3 9.25 -13.44 31.06
C LEU A 3 8.16 -14.51 31.04
N LYS A 4 8.21 -15.54 31.90
CA LYS A 4 7.21 -16.61 31.94
C LYS A 4 5.77 -16.07 32.01
N PRO A 5 5.44 -15.08 32.86
CA PRO A 5 4.06 -14.58 32.92
C PRO A 5 3.55 -13.95 31.61
N LEU A 6 4.45 -13.44 30.77
CA LEU A 6 4.10 -12.92 29.44
C LEU A 6 3.95 -14.05 28.42
N ILE A 7 4.87 -15.03 28.46
CA ILE A 7 4.86 -16.21 27.57
C ILE A 7 3.63 -17.07 27.83
N ASP A 8 3.24 -17.24 29.10
CA ASP A 8 2.06 -18.02 29.49
C ASP A 8 0.75 -17.40 28.96
N LYS A 9 0.76 -16.12 28.59
CA LYS A 9 -0.37 -15.39 27.99
C LYS A 9 -0.33 -15.32 26.46
N LYS A 10 0.55 -16.07 25.80
CA LYS A 10 0.69 -16.02 24.33
C LYS A 10 -0.62 -16.28 23.58
N ASP A 11 -1.48 -17.15 24.10
CA ASP A 11 -2.74 -17.52 23.44
C ASP A 11 -3.78 -16.39 23.56
N GLU A 12 -3.81 -15.69 24.71
CA GLU A 12 -4.62 -14.48 24.89
C GLU A 12 -4.16 -13.36 23.95
N ALA A 13 -2.84 -13.15 23.84
CA ALA A 13 -2.27 -12.16 22.93
C ALA A 13 -2.55 -12.50 21.46
N ALA A 14 -2.43 -13.77 21.07
CA ALA A 14 -2.76 -14.24 19.73
C ALA A 14 -4.23 -14.01 19.41
N LYS A 15 -5.12 -14.32 20.35
CA LYS A 15 -6.56 -14.06 20.20
C LYS A 15 -6.85 -12.58 20.02
N TYR A 16 -6.28 -11.72 20.87
CA TYR A 16 -6.41 -10.26 20.74
C TYR A 16 -5.96 -9.77 19.35
N MET A 17 -4.80 -10.22 18.86
CA MET A 17 -4.33 -9.86 17.51
C MET A 17 -5.31 -10.30 16.42
N ILE A 18 -5.87 -11.51 16.50
CA ILE A 18 -6.85 -12.02 15.52
C ILE A 18 -8.13 -11.19 15.57
N ASP A 19 -8.63 -10.88 16.76
CA ASP A 19 -9.87 -10.11 16.96
C ASP A 19 -9.70 -8.67 16.40
N GLU A 20 -8.59 -8.01 16.69
CA GLU A 20 -8.28 -6.65 16.17
C GLU A 20 -8.08 -6.63 14.66
N ILE A 21 -7.30 -7.57 14.10
CA ILE A 21 -7.12 -7.70 12.65
C ILE A 21 -8.49 -7.93 11.98
N THR A 22 -9.32 -8.79 12.58
CA THR A 22 -10.66 -9.10 12.05
C THR A 22 -11.55 -7.86 12.08
N HIS A 23 -11.54 -7.09 13.16
CA HIS A 23 -12.28 -5.84 13.29
C HIS A 23 -11.86 -4.84 12.22
N ILE A 24 -10.55 -4.58 12.08
CA ILE A 24 -10.01 -3.66 11.07
C ILE A 24 -10.39 -4.11 9.66
N CYS A 25 -10.34 -5.41 9.35
CA CYS A 25 -10.67 -5.93 8.02
C CYS A 25 -12.17 -5.95 7.70
N LYS A 26 -13.05 -6.07 8.70
CA LYS A 26 -14.50 -6.21 8.48
C LYS A 26 -15.27 -4.91 8.65
N ASP A 27 -14.83 -4.07 9.58
CA ASP A 27 -15.63 -2.95 10.08
C ASP A 27 -15.11 -1.58 9.60
N MET A 28 -13.92 -1.54 8.98
CA MET A 28 -13.36 -0.33 8.38
C MET A 28 -13.43 -0.37 6.85
N ASP A 29 -13.49 0.80 6.22
CA ASP A 29 -13.42 0.92 4.76
C ASP A 29 -12.02 0.57 4.23
N THR A 30 -11.90 0.41 2.92
CA THR A 30 -10.64 0.19 2.22
C THR A 30 -9.59 1.24 2.61
N ARG A 31 -8.41 0.75 3.01
CA ARG A 31 -7.34 1.55 3.62
C ARG A 31 -6.26 1.93 2.63
N SER A 32 -6.61 2.12 1.36
CA SER A 32 -5.65 2.63 0.36
C SER A 32 -5.13 4.00 0.80
N PRO A 33 -3.89 4.37 0.44
CA PRO A 33 -3.34 5.67 0.82
C PRO A 33 -4.23 6.85 0.35
N GLY A 34 -4.47 7.79 1.25
CA GLY A 34 -5.29 8.98 1.07
C GLY A 34 -6.81 8.76 1.22
N THR A 35 -7.28 7.56 1.60
CA THR A 35 -8.72 7.28 1.75
C THR A 35 -9.25 7.58 3.15
N LYS A 36 -10.59 7.59 3.27
CA LYS A 36 -11.28 7.65 4.56
C LYS A 36 -10.92 6.47 5.47
N GLY A 37 -10.83 5.26 4.91
CA GLY A 37 -10.49 4.05 5.66
C GLY A 37 -9.08 4.08 6.26
N GLU A 38 -8.10 4.63 5.53
CA GLU A 38 -6.74 4.84 6.07
C GLU A 38 -6.77 5.75 7.30
N LYS A 39 -7.46 6.89 7.18
CA LYS A 39 -7.62 7.83 8.30
C LYS A 39 -8.32 7.19 9.50
N GLU A 40 -9.41 6.45 9.26
CA GLU A 40 -10.15 5.74 10.31
C GLU A 40 -9.29 4.72 11.03
N ALA A 41 -8.47 3.96 10.30
CA ALA A 41 -7.53 3.01 10.89
C ALA A 41 -6.47 3.70 11.74
N CYS A 42 -5.95 4.85 11.29
CA CYS A 42 -5.02 5.66 12.06
C CYS A 42 -5.65 6.21 13.36
N GLU A 43 -6.86 6.76 13.28
CA GLU A 43 -7.59 7.28 14.44
C GLU A 43 -7.93 6.17 15.44
N TYR A 44 -8.35 5.00 14.95
CA TYR A 44 -8.60 3.82 15.77
C TYR A 44 -7.33 3.34 16.48
N MET A 45 -6.22 3.19 15.75
CA MET A 45 -4.95 2.77 16.33
C MET A 45 -4.44 3.77 17.37
N ALA A 46 -4.57 5.08 17.12
CA ALA A 46 -4.23 6.11 18.10
C ALA A 46 -5.07 5.99 19.38
N LYS A 47 -6.36 5.69 19.24
CA LYS A 47 -7.27 5.46 20.38
C LYS A 47 -6.85 4.23 21.20
N VAL A 48 -6.65 3.07 20.56
CA VAL A 48 -6.21 1.83 21.23
C VAL A 48 -4.87 2.03 21.95
N LEU A 49 -3.91 2.71 21.31
CA LEU A 49 -2.60 2.99 21.90
C LEU A 49 -2.72 3.87 23.16
N LYS A 50 -3.64 4.82 23.17
CA LYS A 50 -3.83 5.75 24.28
C LYS A 50 -4.66 5.13 25.41
N GLU A 51 -5.79 4.53 25.09
CA GLU A 51 -6.77 4.02 26.06
C GLU A 51 -6.36 2.66 26.62
N ASP A 52 -5.92 1.73 25.76
CA ASP A 52 -5.70 0.34 26.14
C ASP A 52 -4.21 0.02 26.38
N CYS A 53 -3.30 0.65 25.63
CA CYS A 53 -1.86 0.38 25.74
C CYS A 53 -1.13 1.33 26.73
N GLY A 54 -1.83 2.36 27.22
CA GLY A 54 -1.30 3.31 28.21
C GLY A 54 -0.19 4.20 27.67
N CYS A 55 -0.23 4.58 26.39
CA CYS A 55 0.62 5.64 25.85
C CYS A 55 0.10 7.01 26.30
N GLU A 56 0.97 7.88 26.82
CA GLU A 56 0.61 9.24 27.23
C GLU A 56 0.29 10.14 26.04
N ARG A 57 0.87 9.82 24.88
CA ARG A 57 0.68 10.54 23.62
C ARG A 57 0.42 9.53 22.52
N ALA A 58 -0.57 9.82 21.69
CA ALA A 58 -0.84 9.14 20.43
C ALA A 58 -1.49 10.18 19.51
N ASP A 59 -0.78 10.60 18.47
CA ASP A 59 -1.26 11.62 17.54
C ASP A 59 -1.37 11.06 16.14
N VAL A 60 -2.33 11.60 15.41
CA VAL A 60 -2.53 11.36 13.99
C VAL A 60 -2.04 12.59 13.23
N GLU A 61 -1.00 12.41 12.40
CA GLU A 61 -0.34 13.48 11.67
C GLU A 61 -0.65 13.36 10.17
N SER A 62 -1.28 14.38 9.60
CA SER A 62 -1.57 14.42 8.17
C SER A 62 -0.34 14.82 7.36
N PHE A 63 -0.18 14.21 6.18
CA PHE A 63 0.85 14.58 5.21
C PHE A 63 0.28 14.55 3.79
N LYS A 64 0.98 15.22 2.86
CA LYS A 64 0.60 15.26 1.44
C LYS A 64 1.30 14.15 0.68
N GLU A 65 0.56 13.48 -0.19
CA GLU A 65 1.07 12.40 -1.02
C GLU A 65 0.33 12.30 -2.35
N ASN A 66 0.97 11.68 -3.34
CA ASN A 66 0.37 11.38 -4.64
C ASN A 66 0.44 9.86 -4.86
N PRO A 67 -0.47 9.06 -4.28
CA PRO A 67 -0.29 7.61 -4.19
C PRO A 67 -0.35 6.92 -5.56
N GLY A 68 -1.09 7.50 -6.51
CA GLY A 68 -1.10 7.05 -7.90
C GLY A 68 0.21 7.29 -8.66
N SER A 69 1.15 8.05 -8.07
CA SER A 69 2.40 8.37 -8.74
C SER A 69 3.15 7.10 -9.12
N PHE A 70 3.37 6.19 -8.16
CA PHE A 70 4.21 4.99 -8.33
C PHE A 70 3.84 4.14 -9.55
N PHE A 71 2.53 3.92 -9.77
CA PHE A 71 2.03 3.09 -10.87
C PHE A 71 1.60 3.90 -12.10
N GLY A 72 1.80 5.22 -12.10
CA GLY A 72 1.34 6.11 -13.19
C GLY A 72 1.88 5.73 -14.57
N TRP A 73 3.10 5.18 -14.63
CA TRP A 73 3.74 4.72 -15.87
C TRP A 73 2.97 3.60 -16.59
N ILE A 74 2.20 2.79 -15.85
CA ILE A 74 1.40 1.69 -16.41
C ILE A 74 0.35 2.23 -17.40
N TYR A 75 -0.30 3.35 -17.08
CA TYR A 75 -1.30 3.94 -17.97
C TYR A 75 -0.71 4.33 -19.32
N PHE A 76 0.50 4.89 -19.33
CA PHE A 76 1.17 5.30 -20.57
C PHE A 76 1.68 4.11 -21.35
N THR A 77 2.35 3.16 -20.69
CA THR A 77 2.91 1.98 -21.36
C THR A 77 1.82 1.11 -21.98
N ILE A 78 0.72 0.83 -21.27
CA ILE A 78 -0.42 0.09 -21.82
C ILE A 78 -1.04 0.84 -22.99
N THR A 79 -1.28 2.16 -22.85
CA THR A 79 -1.85 2.97 -23.93
C THR A 79 -0.96 2.94 -25.18
N PHE A 80 0.35 3.07 -25.02
CA PHE A 80 1.30 3.03 -26.12
C PHE A 80 1.34 1.65 -26.79
N VAL A 81 1.30 0.56 -26.03
CA VAL A 81 1.24 -0.80 -26.58
C VAL A 81 -0.04 -1.01 -27.39
N LEU A 82 -1.21 -0.62 -26.85
CA LEU A 82 -2.49 -0.76 -27.55
C LEU A 82 -2.53 0.07 -28.85
N LEU A 83 -2.04 1.31 -28.82
CA LEU A 83 -1.91 2.16 -30.01
C LEU A 83 -0.90 1.59 -31.01
N ALA A 84 0.23 1.05 -30.54
CA ALA A 84 1.24 0.43 -31.39
C ALA A 84 0.66 -0.76 -32.15
N ILE A 85 -0.09 -1.65 -31.48
CA ILE A 85 -0.77 -2.79 -32.12
C ILE A 85 -1.72 -2.32 -33.23
N ALA A 86 -2.54 -1.29 -32.96
CA ALA A 86 -3.45 -0.75 -33.95
C ALA A 86 -2.72 -0.11 -35.15
N LEU A 87 -1.63 0.61 -34.90
CA LEU A 87 -0.85 1.31 -35.92
C LEU A 87 0.14 0.42 -36.66
N TYR A 88 0.45 -0.77 -36.16
CA TYR A 88 1.45 -1.67 -36.74
C TYR A 88 1.22 -1.91 -38.24
N PHE A 89 -0.03 -2.09 -38.65
CA PHE A 89 -0.41 -2.42 -40.03
C PHE A 89 -0.39 -1.23 -41.00
N VAL A 90 -0.38 0.01 -40.51
CA VAL A 90 -0.47 1.23 -41.33
C VAL A 90 0.71 2.17 -41.18
N ALA A 91 1.35 2.18 -40.01
CA ALA A 91 2.45 3.06 -39.65
C ALA A 91 3.43 2.33 -38.70
N PRO A 92 4.17 1.30 -39.19
CA PRO A 92 5.02 0.45 -38.35
C PRO A 92 6.14 1.21 -37.64
N ILE A 93 6.66 2.30 -38.23
CA ILE A 93 7.67 3.15 -37.58
C ILE A 93 7.08 3.86 -36.36
N ILE A 94 5.84 4.35 -36.45
CA ILE A 94 5.17 4.99 -35.31
C ILE A 94 4.91 3.96 -34.21
N SER A 95 4.49 2.74 -34.59
CA SER A 95 4.37 1.61 -33.65
C SER A 95 5.68 1.36 -32.90
N LEU A 96 6.82 1.29 -33.60
CA LEU A 96 8.12 1.09 -32.96
C LEU A 96 8.48 2.22 -31.99
N ILE A 97 8.24 3.48 -32.39
CA ILE A 97 8.50 4.66 -31.54
C ILE A 97 7.68 4.58 -30.25
N LEU A 98 6.40 4.21 -30.32
CA LEU A 98 5.53 4.07 -29.14
C LEU A 98 6.04 2.99 -28.18
N ILE A 99 6.47 1.83 -28.70
CA ILE A 99 7.04 0.76 -27.87
C ILE A 99 8.33 1.21 -27.19
N VAL A 100 9.26 1.81 -27.92
CA VAL A 100 10.53 2.31 -27.36
C VAL A 100 10.28 3.40 -26.33
N ALA A 101 9.35 4.32 -26.58
CA ALA A 101 8.96 5.36 -25.64
C ALA A 101 8.35 4.76 -24.36
N GLY A 102 7.50 3.74 -24.47
CA GLY A 102 6.93 3.04 -23.33
C GLY A 102 8.00 2.38 -22.46
N LEU A 103 8.92 1.63 -23.07
CA LEU A 103 10.05 1.00 -22.37
C LEU A 103 10.96 2.04 -21.69
N ALA A 104 11.19 3.19 -22.33
CA ALA A 104 11.97 4.27 -21.74
C ALA A 104 11.29 4.87 -20.49
N ILE A 105 9.97 5.04 -20.51
CA ILE A 105 9.19 5.51 -19.35
C ILE A 105 9.26 4.49 -18.21
N ASP A 106 9.02 3.20 -18.50
CA ASP A 106 9.09 2.13 -17.50
C ASP A 106 10.49 2.06 -16.85
N PHE A 107 11.53 2.03 -17.66
CA PHE A 107 12.91 2.01 -17.17
C PHE A 107 13.21 3.22 -16.29
N TYR A 108 12.81 4.43 -16.71
CA TYR A 108 13.02 5.63 -15.91
C TYR A 108 12.26 5.58 -14.58
N SER A 109 10.98 5.20 -14.59
CA SER A 109 10.16 5.10 -13.37
C SER A 109 10.71 4.06 -12.40
N SER A 110 11.10 2.89 -12.88
CA SER A 110 11.57 1.77 -12.07
C SER A 110 13.02 1.95 -11.57
N ALA A 111 13.94 2.43 -12.42
CA ALA A 111 15.36 2.60 -12.07
C ALA A 111 15.59 3.79 -11.11
N PHE A 112 14.83 4.87 -11.26
CA PHE A 112 15.04 6.09 -10.45
C PHE A 112 14.04 6.25 -9.32
N GLN A 113 13.04 5.36 -9.18
CA GLN A 113 11.94 5.49 -8.21
C GLN A 113 11.26 6.87 -8.30
N LYS A 114 11.33 7.47 -9.49
CA LYS A 114 10.83 8.80 -9.81
C LYS A 114 9.84 8.62 -10.93
N ASN A 115 8.58 8.93 -10.68
CA ASN A 115 7.66 9.00 -11.79
C ASN A 115 7.96 10.26 -12.59
N ALA A 116 8.35 10.07 -13.85
CA ALA A 116 8.40 11.15 -14.84
C ALA A 116 7.05 11.88 -14.98
N LEU A 117 5.97 11.29 -14.43
CA LEU A 117 4.58 11.63 -14.66
C LEU A 117 3.82 11.97 -13.36
N THR A 118 4.54 12.30 -12.27
CA THR A 118 3.98 12.73 -10.96
C THR A 118 2.86 13.76 -11.09
N VAL A 119 2.94 14.66 -12.09
CA VAL A 119 1.96 15.72 -12.37
C VAL A 119 0.53 15.18 -12.62
N SER A 120 0.39 13.93 -13.07
CA SER A 120 -0.89 13.33 -13.42
C SER A 120 -1.62 12.63 -12.27
N SER A 121 -1.00 12.53 -11.08
CA SER A 121 -1.60 11.86 -9.93
C SER A 121 -2.19 12.88 -8.94
N PRO A 122 -3.47 12.76 -8.55
CA PRO A 122 -4.07 13.68 -7.60
C PRO A 122 -3.30 13.66 -6.28
N GLU A 123 -3.10 14.85 -5.70
CA GLU A 123 -2.59 14.97 -4.33
C GLU A 123 -3.71 14.59 -3.37
N LEU A 124 -3.44 13.61 -2.52
CA LEU A 124 -4.28 13.19 -1.42
C LEU A 124 -3.61 13.53 -0.08
N THR A 125 -4.34 13.30 1.00
CA THR A 125 -3.86 13.55 2.36
C THR A 125 -3.84 12.23 3.12
N GLY A 126 -2.64 11.68 3.31
CA GLY A 126 -2.39 10.49 4.12
C GLY A 126 -2.20 10.83 5.60
N HIS A 127 -2.14 9.81 6.45
CA HIS A 127 -2.08 9.96 7.91
C HIS A 127 -1.10 8.98 8.56
N ASN A 128 -0.20 9.50 9.40
CA ASN A 128 0.66 8.69 10.27
C ASN A 128 0.13 8.66 11.70
N VAL A 129 0.43 7.59 12.43
CA VAL A 129 0.18 7.52 13.88
C VAL A 129 1.51 7.44 14.60
N THR A 130 1.75 8.38 15.51
CA THR A 130 2.91 8.38 16.39
C THR A 130 2.45 8.30 17.84
N ALA A 131 2.84 7.24 18.55
CA ALA A 131 2.56 7.08 19.98
C ALA A 131 3.84 7.03 20.82
N VAL A 132 3.76 7.59 22.03
CA VAL A 132 4.86 7.60 22.99
C VAL A 132 4.36 7.09 24.34
N LYS A 133 4.97 6.00 24.78
CA LYS A 133 4.91 5.54 26.17
C LYS A 133 6.14 6.03 26.92
N LYS A 134 5.97 6.92 27.89
CA LYS A 134 7.09 7.54 28.61
C LYS A 134 7.76 6.50 29.50
N CYS A 135 9.09 6.60 29.56
CA CYS A 135 9.86 5.91 30.56
C CYS A 135 9.81 6.70 31.87
N THR A 136 9.93 6.01 33.01
CA THR A 136 10.14 6.65 34.30
C THR A 136 11.63 6.88 34.53
N GLY A 137 12.00 8.01 35.14
CA GLY A 137 13.39 8.36 35.46
C GLY A 137 14.23 8.80 34.24
N GLU A 138 15.54 8.57 34.32
CA GLU A 138 16.50 8.94 33.27
C GLU A 138 16.36 8.04 32.04
N VAL A 139 16.04 8.64 30.88
CA VAL A 139 15.86 7.91 29.62
C VAL A 139 17.21 7.61 28.98
N LYS A 140 17.70 6.37 29.13
CA LYS A 140 18.98 5.93 28.54
C LYS A 140 18.85 5.36 27.13
N ARG A 141 17.67 4.83 26.78
CA ARG A 141 17.39 4.16 25.49
C ARG A 141 15.92 4.32 25.11
N ARG A 142 15.62 4.22 23.81
CA ARG A 142 14.25 4.18 23.27
C ARG A 142 14.10 2.99 22.34
N ILE A 143 12.96 2.32 22.44
CA ILE A 143 12.57 1.22 21.54
C ILE A 143 11.46 1.77 20.64
N PHE A 144 11.58 1.51 19.34
CA PHE A 144 10.58 1.89 18.36
C PHE A 144 9.92 0.61 17.83
N PHE A 145 8.59 0.56 17.93
CA PHE A 145 7.76 -0.40 17.22
C PHE A 145 7.14 0.34 16.04
N ASN A 146 7.23 -0.24 14.85
CA ASN A 146 6.69 0.35 13.64
C ASN A 146 5.84 -0.67 12.88
N GLY A 147 4.83 -0.17 12.20
CA GLY A 147 3.91 -0.88 11.33
C GLY A 147 3.21 0.15 10.45
N HIS A 148 2.47 -0.32 9.45
CA HIS A 148 1.75 0.55 8.53
C HIS A 148 0.24 0.25 8.59
N PRO A 149 -0.62 1.25 8.80
CA PRO A 149 -2.07 1.08 8.95
C PRO A 149 -2.82 1.14 7.62
N ASP A 150 -2.16 1.44 6.51
CA ASP A 150 -2.69 1.42 5.15
C ASP A 150 -2.71 -0.01 4.58
N ALA A 151 -3.35 -0.17 3.42
CA ALA A 151 -3.38 -1.41 2.67
C ALA A 151 -3.16 -1.11 1.18
N ALA A 152 -2.45 -2.02 0.50
CA ALA A 152 -2.31 -1.94 -0.94
C ALA A 152 -3.69 -2.05 -1.61
N TRP A 153 -3.89 -1.30 -2.69
CA TRP A 153 -5.08 -1.49 -3.52
C TRP A 153 -4.99 -2.86 -4.20
N GLU A 154 -5.97 -3.72 -3.93
CA GLU A 154 -6.12 -4.99 -4.64
C GLU A 154 -7.16 -4.85 -5.74
N TRP A 155 -6.92 -5.56 -6.85
CA TRP A 155 -7.83 -5.59 -7.97
C TRP A 155 -9.18 -6.17 -7.54
N PRO A 156 -10.33 -5.47 -7.73
CA PRO A 156 -11.61 -5.94 -7.20
C PRO A 156 -12.04 -7.32 -7.71
N VAL A 157 -11.56 -7.75 -8.87
CA VAL A 157 -11.81 -9.09 -9.41
C VAL A 157 -11.15 -10.18 -8.54
N ASN A 158 -10.03 -9.89 -7.88
CA ASN A 158 -9.42 -10.82 -6.92
C ASN A 158 -10.33 -11.04 -5.70
N TYR A 159 -11.13 -10.06 -5.28
CA TYR A 159 -12.12 -10.28 -4.22
C TYR A 159 -13.22 -11.28 -4.65
N ALA A 160 -13.53 -11.34 -5.96
CA ALA A 160 -14.54 -12.24 -6.49
C ALA A 160 -14.00 -13.64 -6.86
N LEU A 161 -12.78 -13.70 -7.40
CA LEU A 161 -12.19 -14.93 -7.96
C LEU A 161 -11.04 -15.52 -7.13
N GLY A 162 -10.62 -14.83 -6.06
CA GLY A 162 -9.41 -15.18 -5.32
C GLY A 162 -8.16 -15.17 -6.20
N GLY A 163 -7.13 -15.93 -5.78
CA GLY A 163 -5.88 -16.06 -6.53
C GLY A 163 -6.03 -16.71 -7.92
N ILE A 164 -7.10 -17.47 -8.14
CA ILE A 164 -7.35 -18.17 -9.41
C ILE A 164 -7.55 -17.19 -10.57
N GLY A 165 -8.21 -16.05 -10.32
CA GLY A 165 -8.42 -15.02 -11.33
C GLY A 165 -7.10 -14.44 -11.85
N PHE A 166 -6.15 -14.20 -10.95
CA PHE A 166 -4.81 -13.73 -11.27
C PHE A 166 -3.98 -14.78 -12.02
N GLU A 167 -3.97 -16.03 -11.52
CA GLU A 167 -3.27 -17.14 -12.17
C GLU A 167 -3.78 -17.40 -13.59
N GLY A 168 -5.10 -17.37 -13.79
CA GLY A 168 -5.71 -17.53 -15.10
C GLY A 168 -5.29 -16.45 -16.10
N HIS A 169 -5.24 -15.18 -15.66
CA HIS A 169 -4.72 -14.09 -16.50
C HIS A 169 -3.26 -14.31 -16.89
N ALA A 170 -2.41 -14.73 -15.95
CA ALA A 170 -1.00 -14.99 -16.22
C ALA A 170 -0.82 -16.09 -17.28
N VAL A 171 -1.60 -17.18 -17.21
CA VAL A 171 -1.57 -18.27 -18.20
C VAL A 171 -2.02 -17.79 -19.57
N ILE A 172 -3.11 -17.01 -19.67
CA ILE A 172 -3.59 -16.47 -20.95
C ILE A 172 -2.53 -15.57 -21.60
N CYS A 173 -1.90 -14.69 -20.82
CA CYS A 173 -0.82 -13.83 -21.30
C CYS A 173 0.37 -14.65 -21.81
N ALA A 174 0.77 -15.70 -21.07
CA ALA A 174 1.86 -16.57 -21.49
C ALA A 174 1.54 -17.33 -22.78
N LEU A 175 0.33 -17.85 -22.94
CA LEU A 175 -0.11 -18.53 -24.16
C LEU A 175 -0.21 -17.58 -25.36
N GLY A 176 -0.64 -16.33 -25.15
CA GLY A 176 -0.70 -15.33 -26.20
C GLY A 176 0.66 -14.76 -26.63
N ALA A 177 1.72 -15.04 -25.87
CA ALA A 177 3.10 -14.64 -26.20
C ALA A 177 3.83 -15.66 -27.07
N VAL A 178 3.23 -16.82 -27.35
CA VAL A 178 3.76 -17.91 -28.21
C VAL A 178 2.98 -17.96 -29.52
#